data_AF-A0A8H4JAH7-F1
#
_entry.id   AF-A0A8H4JAH7-F1
#
_cell.length_a   1.000
_cell.length_b   1.000
_cell.length_c   1.000
_cell.angle_alpha   90.00
_cell.angle_beta   90.00
_cell.angle_gamma   90.00
#
_symmetry.space_group_name_H-M   'P 1'
#
loop_
_entity.id
_entity.type
_entity.pdbx_description
1 polymer ?
#
loop_
_entity_poly.entity_id
_entity_poly.type
_entity_poly.pdbx_seq_one_letter_code
_entity_poly.pdbx_strand_id
1 'polypeptide(L)'
;MSLAELVEKAYASLTDQPPHTPIQVSTIKTLLELYIATFILKDYEVTFRLIHPHYKQHDPLVGDGRQSIIDFSTVMEQKTVEETGKPANPPEIFFKRILVDGEFVFVHVHSLRWPGDRGIAVMDLFRFQNGVFTEHWDVIQPVPEVSGNPNTMF
;
A
#
# COMPACT_ATOMS: atom_id res chain seq x y z
N MET A 1 5.92 18.80 -1.60
CA MET A 1 6.41 17.90 -2.67
C MET A 1 5.21 17.51 -3.51
N SER A 2 5.37 17.48 -4.83
CA SER A 2 4.36 16.94 -5.74
C SER A 2 4.24 15.42 -5.59
N LEU A 3 3.16 14.83 -6.11
CA LEU A 3 3.00 13.37 -6.15
C LEU A 3 4.18 12.69 -6.84
N ALA A 4 4.66 13.23 -7.97
CA ALA A 4 5.81 12.70 -8.69
C ALA A 4 7.09 12.70 -7.84
N GLU A 5 7.36 13.79 -7.11
CA GLU A 5 8.51 13.88 -6.21
C GLU A 5 8.42 12.87 -5.06
N LEU A 6 7.22 12.64 -4.52
CA LEU A 6 6.99 11.64 -3.47
C LEU A 6 7.23 10.21 -4.00
N VAL A 7 6.75 9.91 -5.21
CA VAL A 7 6.96 8.61 -5.87
C VAL A 7 8.45 8.36 -6.12
N GLU A 8 9.18 9.34 -6.67
CA GLU A 8 10.63 9.22 -6.88
C GLU A 8 11.37 8.99 -5.56
N LYS A 9 11.01 9.75 -4.51
CA LYS A 9 11.61 9.58 -3.18
C LYS A 9 11.32 8.20 -2.61
N ALA A 10 10.08 7.70 -2.72
CA ALA A 10 9.71 6.38 -2.24
C ALA A 10 10.46 5.29 -3.01
N TYR A 11 10.53 5.37 -4.34
CA TYR A 11 11.29 4.42 -5.15
C TYR A 11 12.78 4.41 -4.79
N ALA A 12 13.39 5.59 -4.62
CA ALA A 12 14.80 5.72 -4.25
C ALA A 12 15.12 5.22 -2.83
N SER A 13 14.13 5.10 -1.95
CA SER A 13 14.29 4.55 -0.60
C SER A 13 14.29 3.02 -0.55
N LEU A 14 13.95 2.34 -1.64
CA LEU A 14 13.95 0.88 -1.69
C LEU A 14 15.39 0.36 -1.76
N THR A 15 15.82 -0.33 -0.71
CA THR A 15 17.20 -0.84 -0.57
C THR A 15 17.33 -2.35 -0.65
N ASP A 16 16.26 -3.09 -0.41
CA ASP A 16 16.22 -4.56 -0.45
C ASP A 16 15.34 -5.05 -1.60
N GLN A 17 15.88 -5.01 -2.81
CA GLN A 17 15.18 -5.36 -4.04
C GLN A 17 16.13 -6.02 -5.04
N PRO A 18 15.63 -6.88 -5.93
CA PRO A 18 16.38 -7.24 -7.13
C PRO A 18 16.55 -6.01 -8.04
N PRO A 19 17.51 -6.05 -8.99
CA PRO A 19 17.57 -5.06 -10.06
C PRO A 19 16.25 -5.06 -10.85
N HIS A 20 15.68 -3.88 -11.08
CA HIS A 20 14.47 -3.71 -11.88
C HIS A 20 14.81 -3.30 -13.31
N THR A 21 14.16 -3.95 -14.27
CA THR A 21 14.11 -3.46 -15.66
C THR A 21 13.33 -2.15 -15.75
N PRO A 22 13.51 -1.33 -16.81
CA PRO A 22 12.75 -0.09 -16.97
C PRO A 22 11.23 -0.26 -16.90
N ILE A 23 10.70 -1.38 -17.40
CA ILE A 23 9.26 -1.69 -17.37
C ILE A 23 8.81 -1.98 -15.94
N GLN A 24 9.59 -2.75 -15.17
CA GLN A 24 9.31 -3.00 -13.76
C GLN A 24 9.38 -1.71 -12.95
N VAL A 25 10.38 -0.83 -13.20
CA VAL A 25 10.48 0.49 -12.56
C VAL A 25 9.19 1.29 -12.78
N SER A 26 8.69 1.35 -14.02
CA SER A 26 7.44 2.05 -14.34
C SER A 26 6.26 1.48 -13.55
N THR A 27 6.12 0.15 -13.51
CA THR A 27 5.03 -0.54 -12.81
C THR A 27 5.10 -0.29 -11.29
N ILE A 28 6.29 -0.35 -10.71
CA ILE A 28 6.53 -0.08 -9.30
C ILE A 28 6.17 1.38 -8.98
N LYS A 29 6.55 2.33 -9.83
CA LYS A 29 6.20 3.73 -9.62
C LYS A 29 4.69 3.96 -9.69
N THR A 30 3.97 3.25 -10.56
CA THR A 30 2.50 3.27 -10.58
C THR A 30 1.89 2.70 -9.30
N LEU A 31 2.47 1.65 -8.72
CA LEU A 31 2.07 1.12 -7.41
C LEU A 31 2.29 2.15 -6.30
N LEU A 32 3.47 2.76 -6.25
CA LEU A 32 3.79 3.80 -5.26
C LEU A 32 2.84 5.01 -5.41
N GLU A 33 2.54 5.40 -6.64
CA GLU A 33 1.57 6.45 -6.94
C GLU A 33 0.19 6.09 -6.39
N LEU A 34 -0.26 4.85 -6.57
CA LEU A 34 -1.52 4.37 -6.01
C LEU A 34 -1.57 4.52 -4.48
N TYR A 35 -0.54 4.04 -3.75
CA TYR A 35 -0.53 4.13 -2.29
C TYR A 35 -0.48 5.58 -1.81
N ILE A 36 0.38 6.41 -2.41
CA ILE A 36 0.57 7.80 -2.00
C ILE A 36 -0.68 8.62 -2.31
N ALA A 37 -1.27 8.47 -3.49
CA ALA A 37 -2.52 9.14 -3.84
C ALA A 37 -3.66 8.72 -2.90
N THR A 38 -3.82 7.41 -2.65
CA THR A 38 -4.95 6.89 -1.87
C THR A 38 -4.81 7.21 -0.37
N PHE A 39 -3.70 6.81 0.24
CA PHE A 39 -3.58 6.78 1.70
C PHE A 39 -2.92 8.02 2.29
N ILE A 40 -2.09 8.72 1.52
CA ILE A 40 -1.35 9.89 2.02
C ILE A 40 -2.01 11.19 1.59
N LEU A 41 -2.25 11.36 0.30
CA LEU A 41 -2.78 12.61 -0.27
C LEU A 41 -4.31 12.66 -0.35
N LYS A 42 -4.98 11.51 -0.26
CA LYS A 42 -6.43 11.35 -0.45
C LYS A 42 -6.91 11.89 -1.81
N ASP A 43 -6.06 11.75 -2.84
CA ASP A 43 -6.37 12.11 -4.23
C ASP A 43 -7.07 10.93 -4.91
N TYR A 44 -8.39 10.89 -4.73
CA TYR A 44 -9.21 9.79 -5.24
C TYR A 44 -9.46 9.84 -6.75
N GLU A 45 -9.26 11.00 -7.38
CA GLU A 45 -9.25 11.12 -8.84
C GLU A 45 -8.03 10.39 -9.43
N VAL A 46 -6.83 10.59 -8.86
CA VAL A 46 -5.64 9.80 -9.25
C VAL A 46 -5.89 8.32 -8.97
N THR A 47 -6.38 7.98 -7.78
CA THR A 47 -6.64 6.59 -7.36
C THR A 47 -7.52 5.85 -8.37
N PHE A 48 -8.64 6.45 -8.80
CA PHE A 48 -9.56 5.83 -9.75
C PHE A 48 -9.04 5.73 -11.19
N ARG A 49 -8.04 6.52 -11.57
CA ARG A 49 -7.35 6.35 -12.86
C ARG A 49 -6.44 5.12 -12.86
N LEU A 50 -5.93 4.73 -11.70
CA LEU A 50 -4.96 3.64 -11.56
C LEU A 50 -5.62 2.27 -11.32
N ILE A 51 -6.93 2.25 -11.05
CA ILE A 51 -7.67 1.03 -10.72
C ILE A 51 -8.77 0.80 -11.75
N HIS A 52 -8.85 -0.42 -12.25
CA HIS A 52 -9.89 -0.84 -13.18
C HIS A 52 -11.30 -0.73 -12.55
N PRO A 53 -12.33 -0.27 -13.27
CA PRO A 53 -13.69 -0.16 -12.72
C PRO A 53 -14.25 -1.46 -12.13
N HIS A 54 -13.89 -2.59 -12.72
CA HIS A 54 -14.25 -3.95 -12.26
C HIS A 54 -13.10 -4.62 -11.47
N TYR A 55 -12.36 -3.84 -10.70
CA TYR A 55 -11.32 -4.34 -9.81
C TYR A 55 -11.88 -5.40 -8.86
N LYS A 56 -11.17 -6.52 -8.76
CA LYS A 56 -11.55 -7.65 -7.92
C LYS A 56 -10.78 -7.61 -6.59
N GLN A 57 -11.51 -7.48 -5.49
CA GLN A 57 -10.95 -7.52 -4.14
C GLN A 57 -11.14 -8.91 -3.51
N HIS A 58 -10.09 -9.42 -2.87
CA HIS A 58 -10.13 -10.72 -2.21
C HIS A 58 -9.94 -10.65 -0.68
N ASP A 59 -9.60 -9.49 -0.10
CA ASP A 59 -9.65 -9.32 1.36
C ASP A 59 -11.11 -9.53 1.84
N PRO A 60 -11.37 -10.52 2.71
CA PRO A 60 -12.72 -10.81 3.20
C PRO A 60 -13.34 -9.70 4.05
N LEU A 61 -12.56 -8.71 4.49
CA LEU A 61 -13.01 -7.57 5.29
C LEU A 61 -13.26 -6.31 4.46
N VAL A 62 -12.99 -6.34 3.15
CA VAL A 62 -13.11 -5.21 2.24
C VAL A 62 -14.11 -5.53 1.13
N GLY A 63 -14.92 -4.53 0.73
CA GLY A 63 -15.87 -4.68 -0.37
C GLY A 63 -15.20 -4.91 -1.72
N ASP A 64 -15.98 -5.16 -2.78
CA ASP A 64 -15.45 -5.35 -4.13
C ASP A 64 -15.53 -4.07 -5.00
N GLY A 65 -14.86 -4.08 -6.17
CA GLY A 65 -14.83 -2.96 -7.10
C GLY A 65 -13.88 -1.84 -6.67
N ARG A 66 -13.60 -0.88 -7.57
CA ARG A 66 -12.59 0.18 -7.29
C ARG A 66 -12.95 1.10 -6.12
N GLN A 67 -14.23 1.20 -5.75
CA GLN A 67 -14.66 2.01 -4.61
C GLN A 67 -14.12 1.45 -3.29
N SER A 68 -13.94 0.13 -3.22
CA SER A 68 -13.50 -0.57 -2.01
C SER A 68 -12.17 -0.05 -1.44
N ILE A 69 -11.26 0.44 -2.28
CA ILE A 69 -9.97 0.97 -1.80
C ILE A 69 -10.14 2.28 -1.02
N ILE A 70 -11.11 3.11 -1.42
CA ILE A 70 -11.43 4.36 -0.72
C ILE A 70 -12.15 4.03 0.58
N ASP A 71 -13.09 3.08 0.52
CA ASP A 71 -13.84 2.64 1.69
C ASP A 71 -12.87 2.08 2.75
N PHE A 72 -11.88 1.29 2.34
CA PHE A 72 -10.82 0.79 3.22
C PHE A 72 -9.99 1.94 3.83
N SER A 73 -9.58 2.92 3.02
CA SER A 73 -8.88 4.13 3.49
C SER A 73 -9.66 4.86 4.60
N THR A 74 -10.98 5.02 4.43
CA THR A 74 -11.85 5.64 5.44
C THR A 74 -12.05 4.77 6.69
N VAL A 75 -12.18 3.45 6.54
CA VAL A 75 -12.28 2.52 7.68
C VAL A 75 -11.01 2.57 8.53
N MET A 76 -9.83 2.67 7.92
CA MET A 76 -8.55 2.76 8.64
C MET A 76 -8.42 4.07 9.45
N GLU A 77 -8.95 5.19 8.92
CA GLU A 77 -9.04 6.44 9.66
C GLU A 77 -9.97 6.32 10.87
N GLN A 78 -11.15 5.72 10.69
CA GLN A 78 -12.11 5.50 11.77
C GLN A 78 -11.51 4.65 12.89
N LYS A 79 -10.86 3.52 12.55
CA LYS A 79 -10.16 2.67 13.53
C LYS A 79 -9.07 3.43 14.27
N THR A 80 -8.34 4.32 13.59
CA THR A 80 -7.33 5.17 14.23
C THR A 80 -7.96 6.10 15.26
N VAL A 81 -9.11 6.72 14.93
CA VAL A 81 -9.85 7.58 15.86
C VAL A 81 -10.36 6.78 17.06
N GLU A 82 -10.91 5.60 16.83
CA GLU A 82 -11.41 4.70 17.88
C GLU A 82 -10.30 4.26 18.85
N GLU A 83 -9.13 3.88 18.33
CA GLU A 83 -8.02 3.38 19.15
C GLU A 83 -7.28 4.51 19.89
N THR A 84 -7.21 5.72 19.32
CA THR A 84 -6.38 6.81 19.87
C THR A 84 -7.18 7.95 20.53
N GLY A 85 -8.47 8.06 20.23
CA GLY A 85 -9.31 9.20 20.60
C GLY A 85 -8.92 10.51 19.92
N LYS A 86 -8.10 10.48 18.87
CA LYS A 86 -7.58 11.66 18.16
C LYS A 86 -7.95 11.61 16.67
N PRO A 87 -8.03 12.77 15.99
CA PRO A 87 -8.17 12.78 14.53
C PRO A 87 -7.07 11.95 13.86
N ALA A 88 -7.45 11.15 12.87
CA ALA A 88 -6.51 10.37 12.09
C ALA A 88 -5.64 11.31 11.24
N ASN A 89 -4.32 11.14 11.36
CA ASN A 89 -3.37 11.70 10.41
C ASN A 89 -3.11 10.68 9.30
N PRO A 90 -2.54 11.08 8.15
CA PRO A 90 -2.05 10.13 7.17
C PRO A 90 -1.10 9.11 7.81
N PRO A 91 -1.21 7.81 7.46
CA PRO A 91 -0.32 6.78 7.98
C PRO A 91 1.12 7.02 7.52
N GLU A 92 2.08 6.50 8.29
CA GLU A 92 3.45 6.38 7.81
C GLU A 92 3.62 5.03 7.13
N ILE A 93 3.97 5.04 5.84
CA ILE A 93 4.08 3.85 5.01
C ILE A 93 5.55 3.65 4.64
N PHE A 94 6.12 2.52 5.06
CA PHE A 94 7.48 2.11 4.72
C PHE A 94 7.42 0.90 3.80
N PHE A 95 7.66 1.13 2.51
CA PHE A 95 7.82 0.07 1.52
C PHE A 95 9.12 -0.68 1.78
N LYS A 96 9.03 -2.00 2.00
CA LYS A 96 10.19 -2.85 2.29
C LYS A 96 10.71 -3.54 1.03
N ARG A 97 9.79 -4.22 0.33
CA ARG A 97 10.08 -5.00 -0.89
C ARG A 97 8.97 -4.79 -1.90
N ILE A 98 9.29 -4.71 -3.19
CA ILE A 98 8.33 -4.59 -4.28
C ILE A 98 8.87 -5.43 -5.43
N LEU A 99 8.12 -6.47 -5.81
CA LEU A 99 8.53 -7.42 -6.84
C LEU A 99 7.52 -7.38 -7.98
N VAL A 100 8.02 -7.48 -9.21
CA VAL A 100 7.18 -7.54 -10.41
C VAL A 100 7.54 -8.79 -11.19
N ASP A 101 6.56 -9.69 -11.35
CA ASP A 101 6.68 -10.91 -12.14
C ASP A 101 5.50 -11.03 -13.12
N GLY A 102 5.78 -10.78 -14.40
CA GLY A 102 4.76 -10.65 -15.42
C GLY A 102 3.74 -9.57 -15.06
N GLU A 103 2.48 -9.98 -14.88
CA GLU A 103 1.37 -9.10 -14.48
C GLU A 103 1.19 -8.99 -12.97
N PHE A 104 1.96 -9.73 -12.18
CA PHE A 104 1.86 -9.70 -10.73
C PHE A 104 2.80 -8.65 -10.14
N VAL A 105 2.27 -7.83 -9.24
CA VAL A 105 3.01 -6.81 -8.50
C VAL A 105 2.81 -7.07 -7.01
N PHE A 106 3.86 -7.53 -6.35
CA PHE A 106 3.87 -7.78 -4.92
C PHE A 106 4.49 -6.60 -4.18
N VAL A 107 3.98 -6.26 -3.00
CA VAL A 107 4.57 -5.26 -2.11
C VAL A 107 4.49 -5.71 -0.66
N HIS A 108 5.62 -5.60 0.04
CA HIS A 108 5.72 -5.78 1.48
C HIS A 108 5.84 -4.42 2.15
N VAL A 109 4.91 -4.10 3.04
CA VAL A 109 4.75 -2.79 3.65
C VAL A 109 4.78 -2.90 5.18
N HIS A 110 5.48 -1.97 5.82
CA HIS A 110 5.26 -1.66 7.23
C HIS A 110 4.46 -0.37 7.32
N SER A 111 3.24 -0.43 7.86
CA SER A 111 2.35 0.73 7.98
C SER A 111 2.13 1.07 9.45
N LEU A 112 2.45 2.30 9.84
CA LEU A 112 2.09 2.87 11.15
C LEU A 112 0.84 3.71 11.00
N ARG A 113 -0.19 3.42 11.80
CA ARG A 113 -1.48 4.13 11.70
C ARG A 113 -1.47 5.48 12.42
N TRP A 114 -0.62 5.62 13.44
CA TRP A 114 -0.37 6.87 14.17
C TRP A 114 1.02 6.87 14.83
N PRO A 115 1.52 8.02 15.30
CA PRO A 115 2.82 8.10 15.96
C PRO A 115 2.90 7.22 17.22
N GLY A 116 3.85 6.28 17.23
CA GLY A 116 4.03 5.32 18.33
C GLY A 116 3.23 4.01 18.16
N ASP A 117 2.48 3.83 17.08
CA ASP A 117 1.94 2.53 16.69
C ASP A 117 3.11 1.57 16.38
N ARG A 118 2.99 0.29 16.77
CA ARG A 118 3.92 -0.76 16.26
C ARG A 118 3.66 -1.05 14.78
N GLY A 119 2.43 -0.80 14.35
CA GLY A 119 1.99 -0.93 12.98
C GLY A 119 1.62 -2.35 12.59
N ILE A 120 1.39 -2.49 11.29
CA ILE A 120 1.05 -3.73 10.62
C ILE A 120 2.09 -4.03 9.54
N ALA A 121 2.41 -5.32 9.39
CA ALA A 121 3.06 -5.85 8.21
C ALA A 121 1.96 -6.23 7.21
N VAL A 122 2.04 -5.69 6.00
CA VAL A 122 1.10 -5.99 4.92
C VAL A 122 1.86 -6.58 3.76
N MET A 123 1.35 -7.70 3.24
CA MET A 123 1.80 -8.28 1.98
C MET A 123 0.66 -8.19 0.99
N ASP A 124 0.76 -7.23 0.08
CA ASP A 124 -0.24 -7.04 -0.97
C ASP A 124 0.29 -7.66 -2.27
N LEU A 125 -0.60 -8.35 -2.98
CA LEU A 125 -0.38 -8.85 -4.33
C LEU A 125 -1.43 -8.24 -5.23
N PHE A 126 -1.00 -7.57 -6.28
CA PHE A 126 -1.88 -7.01 -7.29
C PHE A 126 -1.69 -7.70 -8.63
N ARG A 127 -2.75 -7.74 -9.42
CA ARG A 127 -2.66 -7.95 -10.87
C ARG A 127 -2.68 -6.60 -11.58
N PHE A 128 -1.68 -6.36 -12.42
CA PHE A 128 -1.50 -5.13 -13.20
C PHE A 128 -1.57 -5.43 -14.70
N GLN A 129 -2.55 -4.85 -15.37
CA GLN A 129 -2.83 -5.08 -16.79
C GLN A 129 -3.18 -3.77 -17.47
N ASN A 130 -2.64 -3.54 -18.67
CA ASN A 130 -2.96 -2.37 -19.49
C ASN A 130 -2.79 -1.03 -18.75
N GLY A 131 -1.79 -0.93 -17.86
CA GLY A 131 -1.48 0.28 -17.12
C GLY A 131 -2.30 0.51 -15.85
N VAL A 132 -3.18 -0.41 -15.45
CA VAL A 132 -4.03 -0.30 -14.27
C VAL A 132 -4.05 -1.57 -13.42
N PHE A 133 -4.36 -1.43 -12.13
CA PHE A 133 -4.57 -2.55 -11.21
C PHE A 133 -5.98 -3.12 -11.38
N THR A 134 -6.09 -4.43 -11.53
CA THR A 134 -7.33 -5.14 -11.89
C THR A 134 -7.82 -6.11 -10.82
N GLU A 135 -6.93 -6.54 -9.92
CA GLU A 135 -7.24 -7.54 -8.91
C GLU A 135 -6.24 -7.43 -7.75
N HIS A 136 -6.65 -7.81 -6.55
CA HIS A 136 -5.84 -7.68 -5.34
C HIS A 136 -6.13 -8.74 -4.30
N TRP A 137 -5.07 -9.18 -3.64
CA TRP A 137 -5.07 -10.01 -2.45
C TRP A 137 -4.14 -9.39 -1.43
N ASP A 138 -4.46 -9.55 -0.16
CA ASP A 138 -3.54 -9.18 0.91
C ASP A 138 -3.45 -10.24 2.00
N VAL A 139 -2.42 -10.07 2.82
CA VAL A 139 -2.35 -10.61 4.17
C VAL A 139 -1.85 -9.50 5.08
N ILE A 140 -2.62 -9.22 6.13
CA ILE A 140 -2.31 -8.19 7.13
C ILE A 140 -1.99 -8.88 8.46
N GLN A 141 -0.84 -8.57 9.03
CA GLN A 141 -0.43 -9.06 10.34
C GLN A 141 0.02 -7.91 11.25
N PRO A 142 -0.56 -7.75 12.45
CA PRO A 142 -0.04 -6.82 13.44
C PRO A 142 1.40 -7.14 13.82
N VAL A 143 2.26 -6.11 13.91
CA VAL A 143 3.61 -6.28 14.44
C VAL A 143 3.51 -6.67 15.92
N PRO A 144 4.02 -7.85 16.32
CA PRO A 144 3.80 -8.37 17.66
C PRO A 144 4.55 -7.55 18.71
N GLU A 145 3.99 -7.49 19.92
CA GLU A 145 4.70 -6.90 21.07
C GLU A 145 5.90 -7.75 21.51
N VAL A 146 5.73 -9.06 21.42
CA VAL A 146 6.72 -10.06 21.81
C VAL A 146 6.99 -10.94 20.59
N SER A 147 8.24 -10.96 20.15
CA SER A 147 8.71 -11.82 19.06
C SER A 147 9.46 -13.01 19.60
N GLY A 148 9.22 -14.19 19.03
CA GLY A 148 10.05 -15.37 19.27
C GLY A 148 11.40 -15.34 18.52
N ASN A 149 11.59 -14.38 17.61
CA ASN A 149 12.78 -14.23 16.78
C ASN A 149 13.46 -12.87 17.03
N PRO A 150 14.80 -12.80 17.12
CA PRO A 150 15.51 -11.52 17.13
C PRO A 150 15.42 -10.74 15.82
N ASN A 151 15.14 -11.40 14.69
CA ASN A 151 14.92 -10.75 13.40
C ASN A 151 13.58 -10.02 13.41
N THR A 152 13.56 -8.83 12.81
CA THR A 152 12.33 -8.06 12.66
C THR A 152 11.39 -8.73 11.64
N MET A 153 10.12 -8.31 11.59
CA MET A 153 9.16 -8.76 10.58
C MET A 153 9.53 -8.31 9.15
N PHE A 154 10.52 -7.41 9.01
CA PHE A 154 10.88 -6.73 7.77
C PHE A 154 12.33 -6.99 7.36
#